data_AF-A0A1R1XGJ2-F1
#
_entry.id   AF-A0A1R1XGJ2-F1
#
_cell.length_a   1.000
_cell.length_b   1.000
_cell.length_c   1.000
_cell.angle_alpha   90.00
_cell.angle_beta   90.00
_cell.angle_gamma   90.00
#
_symmetry.space_group_name_H-M   'P 1'
#
loop_
_entity.id
_entity.type
_entity.pdbx_description
1 polymer ?
#
loop_
_entity_poly.entity_id
_entity_poly.type
_entity_poly.pdbx_seq_one_letter_code
_entity_poly.pdbx_strand_id
1 'polypeptide(L)'
;MPIGCYGGETFGMSEARCKPIQSEIDKAIQMVANVGKSAAMERIRDELGISSVFMRTSTARERAYHKWPTSKTWIADLIKAPMKARMATWVTGSARWIKKFCSQGSNGQTIITIVDRERQNNRSVIHRWTVDRKIGKKGNWVDLQAMYPDLKLGLQKI
;
A
#
# COMPACT_ATOMS: atom_id res chain seq x y z
N MET A 1 -15.16 -5.68 -3.78
CA MET A 1 -14.38 -4.46 -3.43
C MET A 1 -14.44 -4.31 -1.91
N PRO A 2 -13.34 -4.26 -1.14
CA PRO A 2 -13.46 -4.00 0.30
C PRO A 2 -14.04 -2.61 0.51
N ILE A 3 -15.10 -2.52 1.33
CA ILE A 3 -15.81 -1.26 1.66
C ILE A 3 -14.85 -0.16 2.12
N GLY A 4 -13.77 -0.52 2.84
CA GLY A 4 -12.80 0.44 3.40
C GLY A 4 -11.94 1.22 2.39
N CYS A 5 -11.99 0.89 1.09
CA CYS A 5 -11.28 1.65 0.05
C CYS A 5 -12.20 2.59 -0.76
N TYR A 6 -13.49 2.67 -0.40
CA TYR A 6 -14.42 3.57 -1.07
C TYR A 6 -13.99 5.03 -0.90
N GLY A 7 -14.02 5.79 -2.00
CA GLY A 7 -13.54 7.18 -2.01
C GLY A 7 -12.02 7.31 -1.90
N GLY A 8 -11.25 6.23 -2.06
CA GLY A 8 -9.78 6.22 -2.03
C GLY A 8 -9.13 7.21 -3.00
N GLU A 9 -9.84 7.59 -4.06
CA GLU A 9 -9.46 8.65 -5.00
C GLU A 9 -9.23 10.00 -4.29
N THR A 10 -9.95 10.27 -3.19
CA THR A 10 -9.90 11.55 -2.47
C THR A 10 -8.75 11.62 -1.46
N PHE A 11 -8.47 10.53 -0.74
CA PHE A 11 -7.49 10.53 0.36
C PHE A 11 -6.21 9.72 0.08
N GLY A 12 -6.15 8.99 -1.03
CA GLY A 12 -4.97 8.21 -1.46
C GLY A 12 -3.70 9.07 -1.58
N MET A 13 -2.53 8.44 -1.74
CA MET A 13 -1.20 9.09 -1.74
C MET A 13 -0.76 9.70 -0.40
N SER A 14 -1.58 9.60 0.66
CA SER A 14 -1.18 9.89 2.04
C SER A 14 -1.26 8.63 2.90
N GLU A 15 -0.09 8.08 3.25
CA GLU A 15 0.03 6.90 4.10
C GLU A 15 -0.55 7.15 5.49
N ALA A 16 -0.32 8.35 6.05
CA ALA A 16 -0.86 8.76 7.33
C ALA A 16 -2.41 8.71 7.39
N ARG A 17 -3.08 9.08 6.29
CA ARG A 17 -4.55 9.00 6.19
C ARG A 17 -5.05 7.56 6.03
N CYS A 18 -4.25 6.70 5.42
CA CYS A 18 -4.60 5.28 5.23
C CYS A 18 -4.31 4.44 6.49
N LYS A 19 -3.46 4.93 7.40
CA LYS A 19 -2.99 4.19 8.58
C LYS A 19 -4.12 3.67 9.49
N PRO A 20 -5.16 4.45 9.86
CA PRO A 20 -6.23 3.95 10.73
C PRO A 20 -7.04 2.82 10.09
N ILE A 21 -7.32 2.94 8.79
CA ILE A 21 -8.06 1.91 8.04
C ILE A 21 -7.20 0.65 7.91
N GLN A 22 -5.91 0.82 7.60
CA GLN A 22 -4.98 -0.29 7.49
C GLN A 22 -4.84 -1.03 8.82
N SER A 23 -4.79 -0.32 9.95
CA SER A 23 -4.64 -0.96 11.27
C SER A 23 -5.82 -1.84 11.64
N GLU A 24 -7.06 -1.48 11.28
CA GLU A 24 -8.20 -2.36 11.58
C GLU A 24 -8.25 -3.58 10.67
N ILE A 25 -7.86 -3.43 9.40
CA ILE A 25 -7.69 -4.57 8.50
C ILE A 25 -6.60 -5.50 9.03
N ASP A 26 -5.50 -4.96 9.54
CA ASP A 26 -4.43 -5.77 10.11
C ASP A 26 -4.87 -6.55 11.33
N LYS A 27 -5.62 -5.94 12.24
CA LYS A 27 -6.18 -6.66 13.39
C LYS A 27 -7.08 -7.79 12.94
N ALA A 28 -7.92 -7.57 11.93
CA ALA A 28 -8.76 -8.62 11.36
C ALA A 28 -7.93 -9.77 10.75
N ILE A 29 -6.88 -9.44 10.00
CA ILE A 29 -5.96 -10.44 9.44
C ILE A 29 -5.24 -11.20 10.56
N GLN A 30 -4.79 -10.52 11.61
CA GLN A 30 -4.15 -11.15 12.77
C GLN A 30 -5.07 -12.17 13.46
N MET A 31 -6.34 -11.80 13.66
CA MET A 31 -7.34 -12.70 14.25
C MET A 31 -7.60 -13.91 13.36
N VAL A 32 -7.75 -13.73 12.04
CA VAL A 32 -8.02 -14.83 11.10
C VAL A 32 -6.80 -15.76 10.95
N ALA A 33 -5.60 -15.20 10.90
CA ALA A 33 -4.36 -15.96 10.77
C ALA A 33 -3.85 -16.53 12.11
N ASN A 34 -4.51 -16.20 13.23
CA ASN A 34 -4.11 -16.58 14.60
C ASN A 34 -2.63 -16.27 14.91
N VAL A 35 -2.21 -15.04 14.61
CA VAL A 35 -0.82 -14.58 14.82
C VAL A 35 -0.73 -13.51 15.89
N GLY A 36 0.38 -13.47 16.63
CA GLY A 36 0.65 -12.45 17.64
C GLY A 36 0.87 -11.04 17.05
N LYS A 37 0.82 -10.02 17.92
CA LYS A 37 0.97 -8.60 17.55
C LYS A 37 2.31 -8.26 16.88
N SER A 38 3.34 -9.06 17.14
CA SER A 38 4.69 -8.89 16.60
C SER A 38 4.87 -9.49 15.20
N ALA A 39 3.83 -10.08 14.62
CA ALA A 39 3.91 -10.68 13.31
C ALA A 39 4.15 -9.64 12.21
N ALA A 40 4.96 -10.01 11.22
CA ALA A 40 5.28 -9.15 10.09
C ALA A 40 4.08 -9.05 9.12
N MET A 41 3.17 -8.12 9.40
CA MET A 41 1.91 -7.96 8.66
C MET A 41 2.08 -7.77 7.15
N GLU A 42 3.13 -7.08 6.71
CA GLU A 42 3.42 -6.88 5.29
C GLU A 42 3.56 -8.22 4.54
N ARG A 43 4.27 -9.18 5.14
CA ARG A 43 4.46 -10.52 4.56
C ARG A 43 3.18 -11.34 4.56
N ILE A 44 2.45 -11.33 5.68
CA ILE A 44 1.17 -12.05 5.80
C ILE A 44 0.20 -11.53 4.74
N ARG A 45 0.15 -10.21 4.52
CA ARG A 45 -0.66 -9.61 3.48
C ARG A 45 -0.23 -10.04 2.07
N ASP A 46 1.07 -10.02 1.79
CA ASP A 46 1.59 -10.45 0.48
C ASP A 46 1.18 -11.89 0.15
N GLU A 47 1.25 -12.79 1.13
CA GLU A 47 0.88 -14.20 0.95
C GLU A 47 -0.62 -14.43 0.81
N LEU A 48 -1.42 -13.69 1.57
CA LEU A 48 -2.87 -13.68 1.39
C LEU A 48 -3.29 -12.95 0.11
N GLY A 49 -2.36 -12.38 -0.66
CA GLY A 49 -2.65 -11.59 -1.86
C GLY A 49 -3.40 -10.29 -1.55
N ILE A 50 -3.32 -9.79 -0.31
CA ILE A 50 -4.02 -8.59 0.16
C ILE A 50 -3.12 -7.38 -0.04
N SER A 51 -3.37 -6.61 -1.10
CA SER A 51 -2.74 -5.30 -1.29
C SER A 51 -3.03 -4.33 -0.13
N SER A 52 -2.04 -3.53 0.29
CA SER A 52 -2.24 -2.50 1.30
C SER A 52 -3.30 -1.46 0.88
N VAL A 53 -4.02 -0.89 1.85
CA VAL A 53 -5.00 0.19 1.63
C VAL A 53 -4.32 1.38 0.96
N PHE A 54 -3.10 1.70 1.41
CA PHE A 54 -2.32 2.79 0.82
C PHE A 54 -2.05 2.56 -0.66
N MET A 55 -1.66 1.34 -1.04
CA MET A 55 -1.44 0.99 -2.44
C MET A 55 -2.74 1.12 -3.25
N ARG A 56 -3.84 0.52 -2.78
CA ARG A 56 -5.14 0.55 -3.48
C ARG A 56 -5.67 1.96 -3.70
N THR A 57 -5.63 2.79 -2.65
CA THR A 57 -6.16 4.15 -2.67
C THR A 57 -5.29 5.07 -3.51
N SER A 58 -3.97 4.87 -3.50
CA SER A 58 -3.04 5.61 -4.36
C SER A 58 -3.24 5.28 -5.84
N THR A 59 -3.41 4.00 -6.20
CA THR A 59 -3.77 3.60 -7.58
C THR A 59 -5.15 4.13 -7.99
N ALA A 60 -6.13 4.14 -7.08
CA ALA A 60 -7.43 4.74 -7.35
C ALA A 60 -7.28 6.23 -7.66
N ARG A 61 -6.49 6.96 -6.86
CA ARG A 61 -6.22 8.39 -7.04
C ARG A 61 -5.46 8.70 -8.32
N GLU A 62 -4.45 7.90 -8.69
CA GLU A 62 -3.75 8.02 -9.98
C GLU A 62 -4.74 7.87 -11.15
N ARG A 63 -5.53 6.79 -11.16
CA ARG A 63 -6.54 6.55 -12.20
C ARG A 63 -7.57 7.67 -12.28
N ALA A 64 -8.02 8.16 -11.12
CA ALA A 64 -8.95 9.29 -11.04
C ALA A 64 -8.35 10.56 -11.66
N TYR A 65 -7.09 10.86 -11.38
CA TYR A 65 -6.41 12.03 -11.94
C TYR A 65 -6.28 11.98 -13.46
N HIS A 66 -6.08 10.79 -14.05
CA HIS A 66 -6.04 10.62 -15.50
C HIS A 66 -7.43 10.58 -16.15
N LYS A 67 -8.43 10.03 -15.45
CA LYS A 67 -9.80 9.87 -15.98
C LYS A 67 -10.63 11.14 -15.89
N TRP A 68 -10.58 11.84 -14.76
CA TRP A 68 -11.46 12.98 -14.49
C TRP A 68 -11.28 14.21 -15.39
N PRO A 69 -10.12 14.51 -16.01
CA PRO A 69 -9.97 15.63 -16.94
C PRO A 69 -10.89 15.57 -18.17
N THR A 70 -11.27 14.36 -18.61
CA THR A 70 -12.15 14.14 -19.77
C THR A 70 -13.63 14.08 -19.39
N SER A 71 -13.97 14.08 -18.10
CA SER A 71 -15.35 14.07 -17.61
C SER A 71 -16.01 15.45 -17.71
N LYS A 72 -17.34 15.48 -17.87
CA LYS A 72 -18.17 16.70 -17.79
C LYS A 72 -18.58 17.03 -16.34
N THR A 73 -17.60 17.11 -15.44
CA THR A 73 -17.82 17.33 -14.01
C THR A 73 -17.01 18.52 -13.52
N TRP A 74 -17.47 19.23 -12.48
CA TRP A 74 -16.73 20.34 -11.85
C TRP A 74 -15.30 19.95 -11.41
N ILE A 75 -15.06 18.67 -11.12
CA ILE A 75 -13.72 18.14 -10.80
C ILE A 75 -12.77 18.28 -12.00
N ALA A 76 -13.26 18.09 -13.22
CA ALA A 76 -12.47 18.27 -14.44
C ALA A 76 -12.02 19.72 -14.60
N ASP A 77 -12.91 20.67 -14.31
CA ASP A 77 -12.61 22.09 -14.35
C ASP A 77 -11.58 22.46 -13.29
N LEU A 78 -11.67 21.90 -12.09
CA LEU A 78 -10.66 22.09 -11.05
C LEU A 78 -9.29 21.47 -11.39
N ILE A 79 -9.26 20.38 -12.16
CA ILE A 79 -7.99 19.79 -12.63
C ILE A 79 -7.36 20.69 -13.70
N LYS A 80 -8.16 21.22 -14.64
CA LYS A 80 -7.70 22.11 -15.71
C LYS A 80 -7.29 23.49 -15.18
N ALA A 81 -8.03 24.01 -14.21
CA ALA A 81 -7.83 25.32 -13.59
C ALA A 81 -7.74 25.19 -12.05
N PRO A 82 -6.60 24.71 -11.52
CA PRO A 82 -6.43 24.57 -10.08
C PRO A 82 -6.48 25.93 -9.38
N MET A 83 -7.11 25.95 -8.21
CA MET A 83 -7.27 27.15 -7.39
C MET A 83 -5.91 27.71 -6.95
N LYS A 84 -5.53 28.87 -7.50
CA LYS A 84 -4.22 29.51 -7.27
C LYS A 84 -4.06 30.10 -5.87
N ALA A 85 -5.17 30.47 -5.21
CA ALA A 85 -5.17 31.05 -3.87
C ALA A 85 -4.71 30.08 -2.76
N ARG A 86 -4.62 28.77 -3.04
CA ARG A 86 -4.20 27.76 -2.07
C ARG A 86 -2.98 26.98 -2.57
N MET A 87 -1.91 26.99 -1.78
CA MET A 87 -0.63 26.32 -2.10
C MET A 87 -0.71 24.78 -2.15
N ALA A 88 -1.71 24.19 -1.48
CA ALA A 88 -1.91 22.75 -1.44
C ALA A 88 -3.42 22.41 -1.50
N THR A 89 -3.87 22.01 -2.68
CA THR A 89 -5.21 21.45 -2.89
C THR A 89 -5.11 19.97 -3.22
N TRP A 90 -6.24 19.27 -3.24
CA TRP A 90 -6.27 17.87 -3.67
C TRP A 90 -5.65 17.70 -5.07
N VAL A 91 -6.00 18.58 -6.03
CA VAL A 91 -5.48 18.57 -7.40
C VAL A 91 -3.98 18.83 -7.45
N THR A 92 -3.50 19.92 -6.83
CA THR A 92 -2.08 20.29 -6.91
C THR A 92 -1.19 19.31 -6.16
N GLY A 93 -1.70 18.71 -5.08
CA GLY A 93 -1.05 17.60 -4.37
C GLY A 93 -0.94 16.33 -5.22
N SER A 94 -2.03 15.92 -5.88
CA SER A 94 -2.02 14.77 -6.81
C SER A 94 -1.01 14.98 -7.94
N ALA A 95 -1.04 16.16 -8.58
CA ALA A 95 -0.13 16.50 -9.67
C ALA A 95 1.34 16.45 -9.25
N ARG A 96 1.67 17.02 -8.08
CA ARG A 96 3.05 17.00 -7.55
C ARG A 96 3.52 15.58 -7.25
N TRP A 97 2.64 14.76 -6.68
CA TRP A 97 2.96 13.37 -6.35
C TRP A 97 3.16 12.54 -7.62
N ILE A 98 2.23 12.60 -8.57
CA ILE A 98 2.34 11.92 -9.87
C ILE A 98 3.61 12.37 -10.60
N LYS A 99 3.94 13.66 -10.61
CA LYS A 99 5.21 14.14 -11.20
C LYS A 99 6.44 13.56 -10.50
N LYS A 100 6.39 13.39 -9.18
CA LYS A 100 7.51 12.86 -8.39
C LYS A 100 7.73 11.35 -8.59
N PHE A 101 6.66 10.59 -8.80
CA PHE A 101 6.71 9.12 -8.75
C PHE A 101 6.34 8.44 -10.08
N CYS A 102 5.52 9.05 -10.93
CA CYS A 102 5.11 8.53 -12.23
C CYS A 102 5.91 9.24 -13.34
N SER A 103 7.17 8.86 -13.52
CA SER A 103 8.14 9.52 -14.41
C SER A 103 7.78 9.53 -15.90
N GLN A 104 6.77 8.76 -16.34
CA GLN A 104 6.43 8.57 -17.76
C GLN A 104 4.94 8.82 -18.07
N GLY A 105 4.13 9.26 -17.10
CA GLY A 105 2.69 9.45 -17.31
C GLY A 105 1.90 8.17 -17.63
N SER A 106 2.52 7.01 -17.49
CA SER A 106 1.90 5.69 -17.67
C SER A 106 1.02 5.34 -16.46
N ASN A 107 -0.18 4.85 -16.74
CA ASN A 107 -1.09 4.33 -15.71
C ASN A 107 -0.45 3.13 -14.99
N GLY A 108 -0.53 3.07 -13.65
CA GLY A 108 -0.06 1.94 -12.85
C GLY A 108 1.36 2.06 -12.31
N GLN A 109 2.10 3.14 -12.66
CA GLN A 109 3.45 3.39 -12.14
C GLN A 109 3.45 3.63 -10.61
N THR A 110 2.32 4.11 -10.08
CA THR A 110 2.10 4.28 -8.64
C THR A 110 2.25 2.97 -7.86
N ILE A 111 1.82 1.83 -8.41
CA ILE A 111 1.97 0.52 -7.73
C ILE A 111 3.44 0.16 -7.62
N ILE A 112 4.18 0.26 -8.73
CA ILE A 112 5.59 -0.12 -8.82
C ILE A 112 6.41 0.70 -7.82
N THR A 113 6.22 2.03 -7.82
CA THR A 113 6.96 2.93 -6.92
C THR A 113 6.64 2.74 -5.45
N ILE A 114 5.39 2.43 -5.09
CA ILE A 114 5.01 2.15 -3.70
C ILE A 114 5.62 0.83 -3.25
N VAL A 115 5.51 -0.22 -4.06
CA VAL A 115 6.08 -1.55 -3.74
C VAL A 115 7.60 -1.47 -3.58
N ASP A 116 8.29 -0.76 -4.48
CA ASP A 116 9.75 -0.61 -4.39
C ASP A 116 10.14 0.18 -3.14
N ARG A 117 9.37 1.20 -2.75
CA ARG A 117 9.57 1.95 -1.51
C ARG A 117 9.31 1.11 -0.26
N GLU A 118 8.24 0.31 -0.25
CA GLU A 118 7.95 -0.60 0.87
C GLU A 118 9.10 -1.60 1.06
N ARG A 119 9.59 -2.19 -0.04
CA ARG A 119 10.77 -3.06 -0.03
C ARG A 119 12.02 -2.39 0.51
N GLN A 120 12.35 -1.18 0.05
CA GLN A 120 13.54 -0.45 0.51
C GLN A 120 13.47 -0.09 2.00
N ASN A 121 12.27 0.15 2.53
CA ASN A 121 12.09 0.53 3.93
C ASN A 121 11.91 -0.67 4.88
N ASN A 122 11.82 -1.89 4.36
CA ASN A 122 11.60 -3.08 5.16
C ASN A 122 12.85 -3.45 5.98
N ARG A 123 12.80 -3.21 7.29
CA ARG A 123 13.87 -3.52 8.25
C ARG A 123 13.57 -4.75 9.11
N SER A 124 12.60 -5.58 8.72
CA SER A 124 12.22 -6.75 9.52
C SER A 124 13.35 -7.79 9.55
N VAL A 125 13.46 -8.51 10.68
CA VAL A 125 14.41 -9.63 10.83
C VAL A 125 14.16 -10.71 9.77
N ILE A 126 12.89 -10.94 9.42
CA ILE A 126 12.47 -11.86 8.37
C ILE A 126 12.99 -11.41 7.00
N HIS A 127 12.90 -10.12 6.67
CA HIS A 127 13.45 -9.59 5.41
C HIS A 127 14.96 -9.84 5.30
N ARG A 128 15.71 -9.49 6.34
CA ARG A 128 17.15 -9.75 6.42
C ARG A 128 17.48 -11.24 6.22
N TRP A 129 16.75 -12.11 6.92
CA TRP A 129 16.92 -13.56 6.81
C TRP A 129 16.63 -14.09 5.41
N THR A 130 15.58 -13.60 4.74
CA THR A 130 15.28 -14.01 3.36
C THR A 130 16.37 -13.60 2.37
N VAL A 131 16.99 -12.42 2.56
CA VAL A 131 18.13 -11.96 1.77
C VAL A 131 19.34 -12.85 2.03
N ASP A 132 19.69 -13.08 3.30
CA ASP A 132 20.86 -13.88 3.69
C ASP A 132 20.77 -15.32 3.16
N ARG A 133 19.57 -15.91 3.17
CA ARG A 133 19.34 -17.29 2.72
C ARG A 133 19.05 -17.44 1.23
N LYS A 134 19.06 -16.35 0.45
CA LYS A 134 18.68 -16.34 -0.99
C LYS A 134 17.34 -17.03 -1.28
N ILE A 135 16.44 -16.99 -0.30
CA ILE A 135 15.06 -17.46 -0.46
C ILE A 135 14.41 -16.39 -1.33
N GLY A 136 14.26 -16.67 -2.63
CA GLY A 136 13.70 -15.72 -3.59
C GLY A 136 12.24 -15.34 -3.25
N LYS A 137 11.47 -14.92 -4.25
CA LYS A 137 10.02 -14.66 -4.06
C LYS A 137 9.20 -15.92 -3.73
N LYS A 138 9.82 -17.10 -3.73
CA LYS A 138 9.23 -18.38 -3.31
C LYS A 138 9.48 -18.58 -1.82
N GLY A 139 8.52 -18.20 -1.00
CA GLY A 139 8.52 -18.54 0.41
C GLY A 139 7.11 -18.36 0.94
N ASN A 140 6.29 -19.39 0.78
CA ASN A 140 5.04 -19.53 1.52
C ASN A 140 5.43 -19.55 3.01
N TRP A 141 4.94 -18.63 3.84
CA TRP A 141 5.23 -18.61 5.28
C TRP A 141 4.72 -19.88 5.95
N VAL A 142 3.65 -20.48 5.41
CA VAL A 142 3.20 -21.83 5.77
C VAL A 142 4.32 -22.86 5.55
N ASP A 143 5.01 -22.79 4.40
CA ASP A 143 6.12 -23.70 4.08
C ASP A 143 7.36 -23.38 4.91
N LEU A 144 7.64 -22.10 5.20
CA LEU A 144 8.75 -21.70 6.08
C LEU A 144 8.51 -22.10 7.55
N GLN A 145 7.26 -22.05 8.02
CA GLN A 145 6.83 -22.49 9.33
C GLN A 145 6.84 -24.03 9.45
N ALA A 146 6.56 -24.74 8.35
CA ALA A 146 6.69 -26.19 8.24
C ALA A 146 8.16 -26.65 8.13
N MET A 147 9.02 -25.91 7.42
CA MET A 147 10.44 -26.22 7.26
C MET A 147 11.30 -25.87 8.48
N TYR A 148 10.92 -24.86 9.26
CA TYR A 148 11.67 -24.40 10.44
C TYR A 148 10.76 -24.21 11.67
N PRO A 149 10.26 -25.31 12.27
CA PRO A 149 9.34 -25.26 13.41
C PRO A 149 9.93 -24.57 14.65
N ASP A 150 11.25 -24.53 14.80
CA ASP A 150 11.93 -23.93 15.95
C ASP A 150 11.83 -22.38 15.96
N LEU A 151 11.60 -21.76 14.80
CA LEU A 151 11.40 -20.32 14.65
C LEU A 151 9.98 -19.87 15.02
N LYS A 152 9.06 -20.82 15.26
CA LYS A 152 7.66 -20.59 15.66
C LYS A 152 7.53 -19.84 16.99
N LEU A 153 8.53 -19.95 17.87
CA LEU A 153 8.56 -19.35 19.21
C LEU A 153 8.57 -17.81 19.20
N GLY A 154 8.99 -17.17 18.09
CA GLY A 154 8.95 -15.70 17.96
C GLY A 154 7.55 -15.12 17.67
N LEU A 155 6.58 -15.98 17.33
CA LEU A 155 5.24 -15.58 16.87
C LEU A 155 4.12 -15.87 17.90
N GLN A 156 4.42 -16.65 18.95
CA GLN A 156 3.46 -17.18 19.91
C GLN A 156 3.42 -16.49 21.27
N LYS A 157 4.21 -15.42 21.51
CA LYS A 157 4.03 -14.66 22.75
C LYS A 157 2.75 -13.80 22.65
N ILE A 158 1.65 -14.42 23.05
CA ILE A 158 0.37 -13.82 23.45
C ILE A 158 0.63 -12.78 24.53
#